data_AF-A0A182SA48-F1
#
_entry.id   AF-A0A182SA48-F1
#
_cell.length_a   1.000
_cell.length_b   1.000
_cell.length_c   1.000
_cell.angle_alpha   90.00
_cell.angle_beta   90.00
_cell.angle_gamma   90.00
#
_symmetry.space_group_name_H-M   'P 1'
#
loop_
_entity.id
_entity.type
_entity.pdbx_description
1 polymer ?
#
loop_
_entity_poly.entity_id
_entity_poly.type
_entity_poly.pdbx_seq_one_letter_code
_entity_poly.pdbx_strand_id
1 'polypeptide(L)'
;MKILHIEVLQETIRNLQTQLLENKAKEMERQARIGELEDELKDANVKQLLLKTKIATTKAAAASCAASIASSGKGGDSESEECATINPATDSGPSGGNAPGHPPEMVCKATTTTTGTGGEPESRTIGPNEREAKILAFASTFLMINPLGVPFEQVWAYVGRYVHEMKPKELEEVFARYQQLFERCNTPVISDGATDDQLGVMPKASSGINSSPCYRFIAHNAPVM
;
A
#
# COMPACT_ATOMS: atom_id res chain seq x y z
N MET A 1 20.19 50.17 17.11
CA MET A 1 19.17 49.21 16.64
C MET A 1 19.67 48.24 15.56
N LYS A 2 20.41 48.68 14.52
CA LYS A 2 20.83 47.78 13.43
C LYS A 2 21.81 46.65 13.83
N ILE A 3 22.68 46.89 14.82
CA ILE A 3 23.68 45.89 15.28
C ILE A 3 23.02 44.68 15.95
N LEU A 4 22.02 44.91 16.82
CA LEU A 4 21.29 43.86 17.53
C LEU A 4 20.53 42.95 16.58
N HIS A 5 19.95 43.52 15.51
CA HIS A 5 19.23 42.74 14.51
C HIS A 5 20.15 41.80 13.72
N ILE A 6 21.41 42.21 13.49
CA ILE A 6 22.42 41.39 12.82
C ILE A 6 22.83 40.22 13.73
N GLU A 7 23.04 40.46 15.03
CA GLU A 7 23.40 39.43 16.00
C GLU A 7 22.31 38.36 16.14
N VAL A 8 21.04 38.78 16.25
CA VAL A 8 19.90 37.84 16.33
C VAL A 8 19.78 36.99 15.07
N LEU A 9 20.01 37.58 13.89
CA LEU A 9 19.97 36.84 12.63
C LEU A 9 21.12 35.82 12.54
N GLN A 10 22.33 36.21 12.93
CA GLN A 10 23.49 35.31 12.97
C GLN A 10 23.27 34.15 13.95
N GLU A 11 22.68 34.41 15.10
CA GLU A 11 22.28 33.39 16.08
C GLU A 11 21.26 32.42 15.48
N THR A 12 20.24 32.95 14.79
CA THR A 12 19.21 32.14 14.13
C THR A 12 19.79 31.24 13.05
N ILE A 13 20.71 31.77 12.23
CA ILE A 13 21.41 30.99 11.21
C ILE A 13 22.23 29.88 11.86
N ARG A 14 22.97 30.19 12.93
CA ARG A 14 23.77 29.19 13.65
C ARG A 14 22.90 28.08 14.22
N ASN A 15 21.79 28.44 14.87
CA ASN A 15 20.86 27.47 15.45
C ASN A 15 20.24 26.56 14.37
N LEU A 16 19.83 27.12 13.25
CA LEU A 16 19.27 26.35 12.14
C LEU A 16 20.31 25.39 11.54
N GLN A 17 21.56 25.84 11.40
CA GLN A 17 22.66 24.99 10.93
C GLN A 17 22.94 23.82 11.89
N THR A 18 22.97 24.08 13.20
CA THR A 18 23.13 23.03 14.22
C THR A 18 21.98 22.03 14.16
N GLN A 19 20.74 22.51 14.10
CA GLN A 19 19.55 21.67 14.03
C GLN A 19 19.53 20.81 12.76
N LEU A 20 19.98 21.35 11.62
CA LEU A 20 20.11 20.60 10.37
C LEU A 20 21.15 19.49 10.47
N LEU A 21 22.30 19.74 11.12
CA LEU A 21 23.33 18.72 11.31
C LEU A 21 22.86 17.61 12.26
N GLU A 22 22.21 17.96 13.37
CA GLU A 22 21.63 16.99 14.30
C GLU A 22 20.53 16.13 13.64
N ASN A 23 19.65 16.76 12.86
CA ASN A 23 18.63 16.02 12.11
C ASN A 23 19.25 15.10 11.07
N LYS A 24 20.29 15.53 10.37
CA LYS A 24 21.00 14.68 9.40
C LYS A 24 21.64 13.47 10.08
N ALA A 25 22.22 13.64 11.26
CA ALA A 25 22.79 12.53 12.02
C ALA A 25 21.71 11.53 12.48
N LYS A 26 20.60 12.03 13.05
CA LYS A 26 19.46 11.17 13.45
C LYS A 26 18.82 10.46 12.26
N GLU A 27 18.71 11.12 11.12
CA GLU A 27 18.15 10.51 9.92
C GLU A 27 19.03 9.37 9.39
N MET A 28 20.36 9.54 9.44
CA MET A 28 21.30 8.48 9.08
C MET A 28 21.20 7.27 10.01
N GLU A 29 21.06 7.49 11.32
CA GLU A 29 20.84 6.43 12.30
C GLU A 29 19.54 5.66 12.04
N ARG A 30 18.45 6.38 11.72
CA ARG A 30 17.18 5.74 11.33
C ARG A 30 17.31 4.93 10.05
N GLN A 31 17.98 5.45 9.04
CA GLN A 31 18.22 4.72 7.78
C GLN A 31 19.04 3.45 8.01
N ALA A 32 20.06 3.50 8.87
CA ALA A 32 20.82 2.32 9.26
C ALA A 32 19.92 1.28 9.95
N ARG A 33 19.08 1.74 10.90
CA ARG A 33 18.15 0.85 11.62
C ARG A 33 17.11 0.21 10.71
N ILE A 34 16.61 0.93 9.70
CA ILE A 34 15.69 0.37 8.70
C ILE A 34 16.40 -0.76 7.94
N GLY A 35 17.64 -0.55 7.51
CA GLY A 35 18.42 -1.59 6.83
C GLY A 35 18.60 -2.86 7.67
N GLU A 36 18.93 -2.72 8.96
CA GLU A 36 19.02 -3.86 9.89
C GLU A 36 17.70 -4.65 9.96
N LEU A 37 16.57 -3.94 10.11
CA LEU A 37 15.25 -4.56 10.22
C LEU A 37 14.81 -5.23 8.91
N GLU A 38 15.15 -4.65 7.76
CA GLU A 38 14.87 -5.25 6.46
C GLU A 38 15.63 -6.56 6.28
N ASP A 39 16.88 -6.64 6.72
CA ASP A 39 17.68 -7.86 6.64
C ASP A 39 17.20 -8.94 7.62
N GLU A 40 16.82 -8.56 8.83
CA GLU A 40 16.19 -9.48 9.80
C GLU A 40 14.86 -10.04 9.27
N LEU A 41 14.04 -9.20 8.62
CA LEU A 41 12.79 -9.63 8.00
C LEU A 41 13.03 -10.61 6.83
N LYS A 42 14.05 -10.37 5.99
CA LYS A 42 14.44 -11.30 4.91
C LYS A 42 14.86 -12.65 5.48
N ASP A 43 15.72 -12.66 6.50
CA ASP A 43 16.18 -13.90 7.14
C ASP A 43 15.03 -14.67 7.80
N ALA A 44 14.13 -13.98 8.51
CA ALA A 44 12.93 -14.57 9.09
C ALA A 44 12.02 -15.21 8.02
N ASN A 45 11.83 -14.55 6.88
CA ASN A 45 11.02 -15.07 5.78
C ASN A 45 11.64 -16.33 5.16
N VAL A 46 12.97 -16.36 4.99
CA VAL A 46 13.70 -17.57 4.53
C VAL A 46 13.51 -18.72 5.52
N LYS A 47 13.67 -18.46 6.83
CA LYS A 47 13.44 -19.47 7.89
C LYS A 47 12.01 -20.00 7.86
N GLN A 48 11.02 -19.13 7.69
CA GLN A 48 9.61 -19.53 7.58
C GLN A 48 9.35 -20.39 6.34
N LEU A 49 9.92 -20.03 5.18
CA LEU A 49 9.80 -20.80 3.96
C LEU A 49 10.41 -22.20 4.09
N LEU A 50 11.61 -22.29 4.66
CA LEU A 50 12.27 -23.58 4.93
C LEU A 50 11.47 -24.44 5.90
N LEU A 51 10.96 -23.85 6.99
CA LEU A 51 10.13 -24.57 7.96
C LEU A 51 8.84 -25.08 7.33
N LYS A 52 8.13 -24.23 6.58
CA LYS A 52 6.91 -24.60 5.84
C LYS A 52 7.20 -25.74 4.85
N THR A 53 8.35 -25.70 4.18
CA THR A 53 8.80 -26.76 3.27
C THR A 53 9.05 -28.07 4.02
N LYS A 54 9.82 -28.05 5.12
CA LYS A 54 10.07 -29.23 5.96
C LYS A 54 8.77 -29.86 6.47
N ILE A 55 7.81 -29.05 6.91
CA ILE A 55 6.50 -29.54 7.37
C ILE A 55 5.73 -30.18 6.21
N ALA A 56 5.68 -29.52 5.04
CA ALA A 56 5.00 -30.06 3.87
C ALA A 56 5.63 -31.38 3.38
N THR A 57 6.96 -31.47 3.33
CA THR A 57 7.69 -32.69 2.95
C THR A 57 7.46 -33.81 3.95
N THR A 58 7.51 -33.52 5.25
CA THR A 58 7.26 -34.53 6.30
C THR A 58 5.81 -35.02 6.24
N LYS A 59 4.86 -34.11 6.02
CA LYS A 59 3.43 -34.45 5.84
C LYS A 59 3.20 -35.30 4.59
N ALA A 60 3.86 -34.96 3.48
CA ALA A 60 3.80 -35.74 2.24
C ALA A 60 4.44 -37.13 2.39
N ALA A 61 5.57 -37.23 3.08
CA ALA A 61 6.23 -38.50 3.39
C ALA A 61 5.35 -39.38 4.30
N ALA A 62 4.76 -38.82 5.37
CA ALA A 62 3.85 -39.55 6.24
C ALA A 62 2.58 -40.05 5.49
N ALA A 63 2.02 -39.23 4.60
CA ALA A 63 0.89 -39.64 3.76
C ALA A 63 1.29 -40.73 2.75
N SER A 64 2.49 -40.66 2.17
CA SER A 64 3.04 -41.67 1.26
C SER A 64 3.30 -43.00 1.99
N CYS A 65 3.84 -42.96 3.21
CA CYS A 65 4.09 -44.16 4.00
C CYS A 65 2.78 -44.82 4.47
N ALA A 66 1.76 -44.04 4.85
CA ALA A 66 0.43 -44.56 5.20
C ALA A 66 -0.26 -45.25 4.01
N ALA A 67 -0.06 -44.77 2.78
CA ALA A 67 -0.59 -45.40 1.57
C ALA A 67 0.07 -46.77 1.27
N SER A 68 1.34 -46.97 1.67
CA SER A 68 2.07 -48.23 1.46
C SER A 68 1.71 -49.33 2.48
N ILE A 69 1.05 -49.01 3.60
CA ILE A 69 0.65 -50.01 4.61
C ILE A 69 -0.76 -50.58 4.33
N ALA A 70 -1.53 -49.98 3.42
CA ALA A 70 -2.89 -50.41 3.10
C ALA A 70 -2.96 -51.61 2.11
N SER A 71 -1.82 -52.19 1.69
CA SER A 71 -1.77 -53.27 0.68
C SER A 71 -1.14 -54.59 1.15
N SER A 72 -1.29 -54.97 2.42
CA SER A 72 -1.10 -56.37 2.83
C SER A 72 -2.12 -56.76 3.88
N GLY A 73 -2.97 -57.71 3.51
CA GLY A 73 -4.18 -58.05 4.24
C GLY A 73 -4.00 -59.09 5.35
N LYS A 74 -5.14 -59.28 6.02
CA LYS A 74 -5.66 -60.54 6.56
C LYS A 74 -5.04 -61.06 7.88
N GLY A 75 -5.80 -60.84 8.95
CA GLY A 75 -6.09 -61.84 9.99
C GLY A 75 -5.22 -61.78 11.26
N GLY A 76 -5.87 -61.81 12.42
CA GLY A 76 -5.19 -62.02 13.70
C GLY A 76 -6.00 -61.50 14.88
N ASP A 77 -6.87 -62.37 15.40
CA ASP A 77 -7.53 -62.30 16.70
C ASP A 77 -6.49 -62.17 17.84
N SER A 78 -6.78 -61.40 18.90
CA SER A 78 -6.42 -61.70 20.31
C SER A 78 -6.62 -60.50 21.24
N GLU A 79 -7.67 -60.64 22.04
CA GLU A 79 -7.77 -60.49 23.51
C GLU A 79 -7.38 -59.20 24.26
N SER A 80 -8.12 -59.08 25.36
CA SER A 80 -8.41 -57.97 26.27
C SER A 80 -7.32 -57.65 27.31
N GLU A 81 -7.66 -56.69 28.19
CA GLU A 81 -7.05 -56.37 29.49
C GLU A 81 -5.94 -55.29 29.42
N GLU A 82 -5.80 -54.31 30.31
CA GLU A 82 -6.47 -53.97 31.57
C GLU A 82 -6.09 -52.52 31.93
N CYS A 83 -6.89 -51.97 32.84
CA CYS A 83 -6.90 -50.64 33.45
C CYS A 83 -5.56 -50.09 33.96
N ALA A 84 -5.47 -48.75 33.97
CA ALA A 84 -4.98 -48.03 35.15
C ALA A 84 -5.65 -46.65 35.26
N THR A 85 -6.81 -46.66 35.92
CA THR A 85 -7.38 -45.49 36.58
C THR A 85 -6.48 -45.11 37.76
N ILE A 86 -6.00 -43.87 37.79
CA ILE A 86 -5.56 -43.23 39.05
C ILE A 86 -5.94 -41.75 39.00
N ASN A 87 -7.09 -41.45 39.59
CA ASN A 87 -7.33 -40.19 40.29
C ASN A 87 -7.47 -40.55 41.78
N PRO A 88 -6.93 -39.71 42.67
CA PRO A 88 -7.59 -39.47 43.94
C PRO A 88 -8.05 -38.01 44.06
N ALA A 89 -9.27 -37.91 44.57
CA ALA A 89 -10.03 -36.78 45.12
C ALA A 89 -9.19 -35.81 46.00
N THR A 90 -9.57 -34.59 46.39
CA THR A 90 -10.85 -33.87 46.61
C THR A 90 -10.44 -32.46 47.08
N ASP A 91 -11.15 -31.37 46.74
CA ASP A 91 -11.70 -30.45 47.75
C ASP A 91 -12.67 -29.38 47.16
N SER A 92 -13.87 -29.43 47.70
CA SER A 92 -14.99 -28.50 47.89
C SER A 92 -14.93 -27.02 47.46
N GLY A 93 -16.03 -26.52 46.86
CA GLY A 93 -16.51 -25.13 47.01
C GLY A 93 -17.31 -24.54 45.82
N PRO A 94 -18.56 -24.04 45.97
CA PRO A 94 -19.55 -23.99 44.88
C PRO A 94 -19.83 -22.58 44.28
N SER A 95 -20.54 -22.60 43.14
CA SER A 95 -21.68 -21.72 42.79
C SER A 95 -21.51 -20.82 41.55
N GLY A 96 -22.40 -21.02 40.56
CA GLY A 96 -22.98 -19.94 39.77
C GLY A 96 -22.82 -19.97 38.24
N GLY A 97 -23.85 -20.45 37.54
CA GLY A 97 -24.38 -19.73 36.37
C GLY A 97 -24.09 -20.25 34.95
N ASN A 98 -25.11 -20.91 34.38
CA ASN A 98 -25.56 -20.90 32.97
C ASN A 98 -24.68 -21.45 31.83
N ALA A 99 -25.16 -22.55 31.24
CA ALA A 99 -24.90 -23.00 29.85
C ALA A 99 -25.80 -22.23 28.84
N PRO A 100 -25.85 -22.54 27.53
CA PRO A 100 -24.98 -23.34 26.64
C PRO A 100 -24.63 -22.61 25.31
N GLY A 101 -23.72 -23.14 24.47
CA GLY A 101 -23.67 -22.73 23.05
C GLY A 101 -22.39 -23.07 22.28
N HIS A 102 -22.53 -23.87 21.24
CA HIS A 102 -21.52 -24.44 20.34
C HIS A 102 -20.56 -23.47 19.61
N PRO A 103 -19.40 -23.96 19.14
CA PRO A 103 -18.53 -23.27 18.18
C PRO A 103 -18.99 -23.50 16.72
N PRO A 104 -18.66 -22.61 15.79
CA PRO A 104 -18.46 -23.01 14.39
C PRO A 104 -17.07 -22.57 13.91
N GLU A 105 -16.23 -23.53 13.53
CA GLU A 105 -16.04 -24.04 12.16
C GLU A 105 -15.08 -23.17 11.33
N MET A 106 -13.84 -23.65 11.24
CA MET A 106 -12.95 -23.35 10.13
C MET A 106 -13.39 -24.14 8.90
N VAL A 107 -13.82 -23.44 7.84
CA VAL A 107 -13.98 -24.05 6.51
C VAL A 107 -12.84 -23.59 5.61
N CYS A 108 -11.95 -24.54 5.29
CA CYS A 108 -11.06 -24.43 4.14
C CYS A 108 -11.89 -24.63 2.87
N LYS A 109 -11.87 -23.67 1.94
CA LYS A 109 -12.35 -23.88 0.58
C LYS A 109 -11.18 -23.77 -0.40
N ALA A 110 -10.74 -24.92 -0.91
CA ALA A 110 -9.98 -25.03 -2.14
C ALA A 110 -10.96 -25.06 -3.32
N THR A 111 -10.74 -24.28 -4.38
CA THR A 111 -11.38 -24.53 -5.69
C THR A 111 -10.54 -23.90 -6.82
N THR A 112 -9.84 -24.79 -7.52
CA THR A 112 -9.92 -25.08 -8.96
C THR A 112 -10.28 -23.95 -9.95
N THR A 113 -9.39 -23.79 -10.94
CA THR A 113 -9.58 -23.18 -12.26
C THR A 113 -10.87 -23.62 -12.96
N THR A 114 -11.73 -22.68 -13.35
CA THR A 114 -12.63 -22.79 -14.52
C THR A 114 -12.94 -21.42 -15.12
N THR A 115 -12.85 -21.39 -16.44
CA THR A 115 -13.19 -20.37 -17.45
C THR A 115 -14.66 -19.91 -17.38
N GLY A 116 -14.91 -18.62 -17.68
CA GLY A 116 -16.18 -18.18 -18.30
C GLY A 116 -17.12 -17.26 -17.51
N THR A 117 -17.04 -15.97 -17.84
CA THR A 117 -18.15 -15.07 -18.23
C THR A 117 -19.27 -14.68 -17.24
N GLY A 118 -19.23 -13.40 -16.84
CA GLY A 118 -20.37 -12.52 -16.51
C GLY A 118 -20.88 -12.62 -15.07
N GLY A 119 -21.11 -11.55 -14.31
CA GLY A 119 -20.93 -10.12 -14.49
C GLY A 119 -21.56 -9.42 -13.29
N GLU A 120 -20.78 -8.67 -12.51
CA GLU A 120 -21.20 -7.59 -11.61
C GLU A 120 -20.00 -6.65 -11.36
N PRO A 121 -20.21 -5.33 -11.25
CA PRO A 121 -19.13 -4.35 -11.12
C PRO A 121 -18.71 -4.22 -9.66
N GLU A 122 -18.08 -5.26 -9.12
CA GLU A 122 -17.34 -5.13 -7.87
C GLU A 122 -16.00 -4.47 -8.19
N SER A 123 -15.76 -3.29 -7.62
CA SER A 123 -14.49 -2.57 -7.67
C SER A 123 -13.40 -3.38 -6.96
N ARG A 124 -12.87 -4.40 -7.66
CA ARG A 124 -11.63 -5.07 -7.27
C ARG A 124 -10.52 -4.07 -7.48
N THR A 125 -9.98 -3.55 -6.39
CA THR A 125 -8.71 -2.82 -6.38
C THR A 125 -7.57 -3.78 -6.72
N ILE A 126 -7.41 -4.06 -8.01
CA ILE A 126 -6.21 -4.68 -8.55
C ILE A 126 -5.06 -3.72 -8.23
N GLY A 127 -4.12 -4.15 -7.40
CA GLY A 127 -2.94 -3.36 -7.05
C GLY A 127 -2.17 -2.93 -8.30
N PRO A 128 -1.47 -1.77 -8.28
CA PRO A 128 -0.75 -1.29 -9.46
C PRO A 128 0.28 -2.33 -9.89
N ASN A 129 0.30 -2.65 -11.19
CA ASN A 129 1.39 -3.44 -11.74
C ASN A 129 2.72 -2.65 -11.65
N GLU A 130 3.87 -3.30 -11.80
CA GLU A 130 5.18 -2.63 -11.64
C GLU A 130 5.35 -1.41 -12.55
N ARG A 131 4.79 -1.49 -13.77
CA ARG A 131 4.83 -0.40 -14.75
C ARG A 131 3.96 0.76 -14.30
N GLU A 132 2.72 0.51 -13.90
CA GLU A 132 1.79 1.49 -13.36
C GLU A 132 2.34 2.13 -12.07
N ALA A 133 2.97 1.36 -11.20
CA ALA A 133 3.61 1.88 -10.00
C ALA A 133 4.70 2.90 -10.35
N LYS A 134 5.51 2.66 -11.40
CA LYS A 134 6.48 3.64 -11.91
C LYS A 134 5.78 4.88 -12.46
N ILE A 135 4.72 4.71 -13.26
CA ILE A 135 3.93 5.83 -13.79
C ILE A 135 3.41 6.71 -12.65
N LEU A 136 2.79 6.08 -11.64
CA LEU A 136 2.28 6.75 -10.46
C LEU A 136 3.38 7.49 -9.71
N ALA A 137 4.50 6.84 -9.41
CA ALA A 137 5.59 7.46 -8.66
C ALA A 137 6.13 8.72 -9.36
N PHE A 138 6.40 8.64 -10.67
CA PHE A 138 6.92 9.78 -11.42
C PHE A 138 5.87 10.87 -11.62
N ALA A 139 4.64 10.51 -11.97
CA ALA A 139 3.55 11.48 -12.12
C ALA A 139 3.24 12.19 -10.80
N SER A 140 3.11 11.45 -9.69
CA SER A 140 2.90 12.03 -8.36
C SER A 140 4.04 12.96 -7.97
N THR A 141 5.30 12.56 -8.14
CA THR A 141 6.46 13.42 -7.82
C THR A 141 6.44 14.71 -8.63
N PHE A 142 6.17 14.61 -9.95
CA PHE A 142 6.10 15.76 -10.83
C PHE A 142 4.96 16.71 -10.50
N LEU A 143 3.78 16.17 -10.15
CA LEU A 143 2.61 16.97 -9.79
C LEU A 143 2.72 17.55 -8.36
N MET A 144 3.47 16.90 -7.48
CA MET A 144 3.73 17.41 -6.14
C MET A 144 4.55 18.71 -6.17
N ILE A 145 5.50 18.84 -7.09
CA ILE A 145 6.29 20.07 -7.27
C ILE A 145 5.57 21.14 -8.11
N ASN A 146 4.44 20.80 -8.75
CA ASN A 146 3.63 21.70 -9.59
C ASN A 146 2.21 21.87 -9.01
N PRO A 147 2.03 22.68 -7.94
CA PRO A 147 0.77 22.79 -7.21
C PRO A 147 -0.38 23.41 -8.02
N LEU A 148 -0.08 24.16 -9.08
CA LEU A 148 -1.08 24.78 -9.95
C LEU A 148 -1.62 23.83 -11.03
N GLY A 149 -1.09 22.61 -11.08
CA GLY A 149 -1.36 21.67 -12.15
C GLY A 149 -0.60 21.97 -13.43
N VAL A 150 -0.52 20.97 -14.29
CA VAL A 150 0.29 21.00 -15.53
C VAL A 150 -0.46 20.32 -16.66
N PRO A 151 -0.27 20.76 -17.92
CA PRO A 151 -0.89 20.12 -19.08
C PRO A 151 -0.48 18.66 -19.20
N PHE A 152 -1.42 17.82 -19.63
CA PHE A 152 -1.20 16.39 -19.83
C PHE A 152 0.08 16.07 -20.63
N GLU A 153 0.32 16.79 -21.73
CA GLU A 153 1.49 16.60 -22.58
C GLU A 153 2.81 16.77 -21.83
N GLN A 154 2.85 17.69 -20.86
CA GLN A 154 4.04 17.94 -20.07
C GLN A 154 4.29 16.81 -19.06
N VAL A 155 3.23 16.28 -18.46
CA VAL A 155 3.32 15.13 -17.56
C VAL A 155 3.74 13.89 -18.34
N TRP A 156 3.14 13.66 -19.50
CA TRP A 156 3.49 12.55 -20.40
C TRP A 156 4.96 12.63 -20.85
N ALA A 157 5.42 13.80 -21.29
CA ALA A 157 6.80 14.01 -21.68
C ALA A 157 7.79 13.80 -20.52
N TYR A 158 7.40 14.13 -19.29
CA TYR A 158 8.23 13.90 -18.11
C TYR A 158 8.31 12.40 -17.77
N VAL A 159 7.16 11.74 -17.63
CA VAL A 159 7.11 10.33 -17.21
C VAL A 159 7.68 9.41 -18.30
N GLY A 160 7.49 9.75 -19.58
CA GLY A 160 8.05 9.03 -20.72
C GLY A 160 9.58 8.95 -20.75
N ARG A 161 10.29 9.82 -20.01
CA ARG A 161 11.76 9.71 -19.86
C ARG A 161 12.17 8.52 -19.01
N TYR A 162 11.28 8.04 -18.13
CA TYR A 162 11.57 6.99 -17.15
C TYR A 162 10.80 5.70 -17.41
N VAL A 163 9.66 5.79 -18.10
CA VAL A 163 8.82 4.64 -18.46
C VAL A 163 8.94 4.39 -19.97
N HIS A 164 9.70 3.35 -20.32
CA HIS A 164 10.01 2.99 -21.71
C HIS A 164 8.74 2.73 -22.54
N GLU A 165 8.63 3.35 -23.72
CA GLU A 165 7.51 3.16 -24.67
C GLU A 165 6.11 3.44 -24.10
N MET A 166 5.98 4.42 -23.20
CA MET A 166 4.67 4.82 -22.66
C MET A 166 3.80 5.50 -23.72
N LYS A 167 2.57 4.99 -23.91
CA LYS A 167 1.56 5.62 -24.78
C LYS A 167 0.78 6.70 -24.03
N PRO A 168 0.36 7.80 -24.69
CA PRO A 168 -0.51 8.81 -24.07
C PRO A 168 -1.76 8.20 -23.41
N LYS A 169 -2.46 7.31 -24.13
CA LYS A 169 -3.67 6.63 -23.63
C LYS A 169 -3.45 5.88 -22.32
N GLU A 170 -2.26 5.29 -22.15
CA GLU A 170 -1.94 4.55 -20.94
C GLU A 170 -1.85 5.47 -19.72
N LEU A 171 -1.24 6.66 -19.88
CA LEU A 171 -1.20 7.65 -18.81
C LEU A 171 -2.60 8.19 -18.49
N GLU A 172 -3.44 8.40 -19.51
CA GLU A 172 -4.84 8.78 -19.31
C GLU A 172 -5.62 7.71 -18.53
N GLU A 173 -5.45 6.44 -18.88
CA GLU A 173 -6.06 5.31 -18.17
C GLU A 173 -5.60 5.23 -16.72
N VAL A 174 -4.32 5.48 -16.44
CA VAL A 174 -3.79 5.55 -15.06
C VAL A 174 -4.43 6.71 -14.31
N PHE A 175 -4.48 7.91 -14.88
CA PHE A 175 -5.15 9.04 -14.21
C PHE A 175 -6.65 8.81 -14.01
N ALA A 176 -7.32 8.16 -14.97
CA ALA A 176 -8.73 7.79 -14.84
C ALA A 176 -8.96 6.70 -13.78
N ARG A 177 -7.98 5.82 -13.54
CA ARG A 177 -8.06 4.78 -12.51
C ARG A 177 -7.75 5.31 -11.11
N TYR A 178 -6.81 6.25 -11.00
CA TYR A 178 -6.33 6.81 -9.74
C TYR A 178 -6.82 8.26 -9.53
N GLN A 179 -8.12 8.51 -9.77
CA GLN A 179 -8.76 9.82 -9.57
C GLN A 179 -8.71 10.32 -8.13
N GLN A 180 -8.47 9.42 -7.16
CA GLN A 180 -8.25 9.76 -5.76
C GLN A 180 -6.87 10.40 -5.48
N LEU A 181 -5.93 10.27 -6.43
CA LEU A 181 -4.60 10.88 -6.34
C LEU A 181 -4.48 12.11 -7.26
N PHE A 182 -5.12 12.05 -8.43
CA PHE A 182 -4.99 13.06 -9.47
C PHE A 182 -6.34 13.69 -9.79
N GLU A 183 -6.38 15.01 -9.74
CA GLU A 183 -7.51 15.81 -10.16
C GLU A 183 -7.26 16.32 -11.59
N ARG A 184 -8.27 16.17 -12.45
CA ARG A 184 -8.28 16.80 -13.78
C ARG A 184 -8.79 18.22 -13.63
N CYS A 185 -7.90 19.19 -13.74
CA CYS A 185 -8.25 20.59 -13.74
C CYS A 185 -8.66 20.99 -15.17
N ASN A 186 -9.77 21.73 -15.29
CA ASN A 186 -10.22 22.33 -16.54
C ASN A 186 -10.27 23.85 -16.32
N THR A 187 -9.12 24.51 -16.16
CA THR A 187 -9.11 25.96 -15.95
C THR A 187 -8.14 26.67 -16.89
N PRO A 188 -8.63 27.55 -17.79
CA PRO A 188 -7.82 28.66 -18.26
C PRO A 188 -7.53 29.57 -17.05
N VAL A 189 -6.25 29.83 -16.79
CA VAL A 189 -5.82 30.76 -15.74
C VAL A 189 -6.15 32.18 -16.20
N ILE A 190 -7.33 32.69 -15.82
CA ILE A 190 -7.60 34.12 -15.70
C ILE A 190 -8.45 34.32 -14.45
N SER A 191 -7.82 34.78 -13.38
CA SER A 191 -8.38 35.62 -12.30
C SER A 191 -7.26 35.83 -11.28
N ASP A 192 -7.06 36.98 -10.67
CA ASP A 192 -7.57 38.32 -10.88
C ASP A 192 -6.68 39.18 -9.99
N GLY A 193 -5.94 40.11 -10.59
CA GLY A 193 -5.19 41.13 -9.87
C GLY A 193 -5.87 42.45 -10.10
N ALA A 194 -6.87 42.75 -9.28
CA ALA A 194 -7.61 44.01 -9.30
C ALA A 194 -6.66 45.21 -9.08
N THR A 195 -6.53 46.04 -10.11
CA THR A 195 -6.49 47.50 -9.94
C THR A 195 -7.35 48.12 -11.03
N ASP A 196 -8.43 48.74 -10.56
CA ASP A 196 -9.41 49.58 -11.22
C ASP A 196 -8.75 50.58 -12.20
N ASP A 197 -9.16 50.57 -13.48
CA ASP A 197 -9.52 51.80 -14.21
C ASP A 197 -10.15 51.48 -15.58
N GLN A 198 -11.18 52.27 -15.91
CA GLN A 198 -12.08 52.15 -17.07
C GLN A 198 -11.38 52.21 -18.44
N LEU A 199 -11.80 51.38 -19.39
CA LEU A 199 -12.53 51.81 -20.61
C LEU A 199 -12.86 50.58 -21.49
N GLY A 200 -14.13 50.48 -21.89
CA GLY A 200 -14.69 49.27 -22.48
C GLY A 200 -14.29 48.97 -23.93
N VAL A 201 -14.44 47.69 -24.30
CA VAL A 201 -15.01 47.18 -25.56
C VAL A 201 -15.39 45.71 -25.27
N MET A 202 -16.65 45.33 -25.48
CA MET A 202 -17.06 43.91 -25.53
C MET A 202 -16.17 43.12 -26.50
N PRO A 203 -16.00 41.82 -26.25
CA PRO A 203 -16.46 40.93 -27.30
C PRO A 203 -17.33 39.78 -26.79
N LYS A 204 -18.36 39.60 -27.60
CA LYS A 204 -19.27 38.47 -27.73
C LYS A 204 -18.48 37.20 -28.10
N ALA A 205 -18.84 36.10 -27.45
CA ALA A 205 -18.66 34.69 -27.83
C ALA A 205 -17.50 34.31 -28.78
N SER A 206 -16.51 33.57 -28.24
CA SER A 206 -15.75 32.56 -28.98
C SER A 206 -15.52 31.38 -28.02
N SER A 207 -16.25 30.29 -28.18
CA SER A 207 -15.87 29.11 -28.97
C SER A 207 -14.69 28.37 -28.33
N GLY A 208 -14.95 27.10 -27.98
CA GLY A 208 -14.05 26.20 -27.28
C GLY A 208 -12.61 26.26 -27.77
N ILE A 209 -11.73 26.66 -26.87
CA ILE A 209 -10.32 26.35 -27.00
C ILE A 209 -10.20 24.97 -26.40
N ASN A 210 -9.83 23.98 -27.23
CA ASN A 210 -9.53 22.61 -26.83
C ASN A 210 -8.28 22.61 -25.95
N SER A 211 -8.38 23.17 -24.75
CA SER A 211 -7.27 23.17 -23.79
C SER A 211 -7.01 21.72 -23.43
N SER A 212 -5.79 21.24 -23.71
CA SER A 212 -5.36 19.94 -23.23
C SER A 212 -5.65 19.86 -21.72
N PRO A 213 -6.19 18.72 -21.24
CA PRO A 213 -6.54 18.59 -19.84
C PRO A 213 -5.32 18.80 -18.96
N CYS A 214 -5.46 19.63 -17.92
CA CYS A 214 -4.40 19.76 -16.93
C CYS A 214 -4.68 18.83 -15.74
N TYR A 215 -3.60 18.40 -15.10
CA TYR A 215 -3.64 17.48 -13.98
C TYR A 215 -2.92 18.08 -12.78
N ARG A 216 -3.47 17.85 -11.59
CA ARG A 216 -2.92 18.29 -10.31
C ARG A 216 -3.00 17.17 -9.29
N PHE A 217 -2.09 17.17 -8.32
CA PHE A 217 -2.12 16.26 -7.19
C PHE A 217 -3.10 16.74 -6.11
N ILE A 218 -4.00 15.86 -5.64
CA ILE A 218 -5.10 16.23 -4.74
C ILE A 218 -4.61 16.73 -3.37
N ALA A 219 -3.45 16.28 -2.90
CA ALA A 219 -2.91 16.72 -1.61
C ALA A 219 -2.71 18.25 -1.50
N HIS A 220 -2.62 18.96 -2.63
CA HIS A 220 -2.55 20.43 -2.66
C HIS A 220 -3.87 21.13 -2.27
N ASN A 221 -5.00 20.42 -2.26
CA ASN A 221 -6.32 20.96 -1.90
C ASN A 221 -6.67 20.77 -0.42
N ALA A 222 -5.81 20.16 0.38
CA ALA A 222 -6.08 19.96 1.81
C ALA A 222 -6.21 21.32 2.50
N PRO A 223 -7.36 21.65 3.13
CA PRO A 223 -7.48 22.85 3.94
C PRO A 223 -6.47 22.75 5.08
N VAL A 224 -5.59 23.75 5.20
CA VAL A 224 -4.81 23.94 6.41
C VAL A 224 -5.81 24.27 7.52
N MET A 225 -6.13 23.29 8.37
CA MET A 225 -6.87 23.51 9.62
C MET A 225 -5.98 24.12 10.69
#